data_AF-A0A933SUV1-F1
#
_entry.id   AF-A0A933SUV1-F1
#
_cell.length_a   1.000
_cell.length_b   1.000
_cell.length_c   1.000
_cell.angle_alpha   90.00
_cell.angle_beta   90.00
_cell.angle_gamma   90.00
#
_symmetry.space_group_name_H-M   'P 1'
#
loop_
_entity.id
_entity.type
_entity.pdbx_description
1 polymer ?
#
loop_
_entity_poly.entity_id
_entity_poly.type
_entity_poly.pdbx_seq_one_letter_code
_entity_poly.pdbx_strand_id
1 'polypeptide(L)'
;MPVKAIVSILGTVAFVAGVFFITRPGADREKASGGLRETRPVLAAGQFSGKTAMAYQYAAEIPVVIDRQFCYCYCEKNFNHKSLLTCFVGDHGAECGICQDEVIRSYELRRSGASIEEIKKAIDAEFGANPAGHAG
;
A
#
# COMPACT_ATOMS: atom_id res chain seq x y z
N MET A 1 -20.89 44.35 0.42
CA MET A 1 -21.61 43.08 0.72
C MET A 1 -20.87 41.77 0.34
N PRO A 2 -19.73 41.70 -0.37
CA PRO A 2 -19.13 40.41 -0.73
C PRO A 2 -18.23 39.78 0.37
N VAL A 3 -17.67 40.58 1.28
CA VAL A 3 -16.65 40.10 2.24
C VAL A 3 -17.23 39.15 3.30
N LYS A 4 -18.46 39.39 3.79
CA LYS A 4 -19.11 38.51 4.77
C LYS A 4 -19.42 37.12 4.22
N ALA A 5 -19.76 37.01 2.93
CA ALA A 5 -20.01 35.73 2.28
C ALA A 5 -18.73 34.90 2.13
N ILE A 6 -17.61 35.55 1.77
CA ILE A 6 -16.30 34.89 1.60
C ILE A 6 -15.77 34.34 2.95
N VAL A 7 -15.93 35.10 4.05
CA VAL A 7 -15.51 34.66 5.38
C VAL A 7 -16.34 33.47 5.88
N SER A 8 -17.66 33.46 5.63
CA SER A 8 -18.51 32.32 5.98
C SER A 8 -18.16 31.06 5.18
N ILE A 9 -17.84 31.19 3.88
CA ILE A 9 -17.46 30.06 3.02
C ILE A 9 -16.10 29.47 3.46
N LEU A 10 -15.12 30.31 3.75
CA LEU A 10 -13.82 29.84 4.25
C LEU A 10 -13.95 29.17 5.63
N GLY A 11 -14.82 29.70 6.50
CA GLY A 11 -15.12 29.12 7.81
C GLY A 11 -15.79 27.75 7.71
N THR A 12 -16.76 27.56 6.82
CA THR A 12 -17.40 26.25 6.61
C THR A 12 -16.48 25.25 5.93
N VAL A 13 -15.65 25.67 4.97
CA VAL A 13 -14.66 24.76 4.35
C VAL A 13 -13.62 24.30 5.36
N ALA A 14 -13.09 25.20 6.20
CA ALA A 14 -12.16 24.84 7.27
C ALA A 14 -12.80 23.94 8.34
N PHE A 15 -14.07 24.19 8.69
CA PHE A 15 -14.81 23.36 9.63
C PHE A 15 -15.11 21.97 9.06
N VAL A 16 -15.55 21.87 7.80
CA VAL A 16 -15.80 20.59 7.12
C VAL A 16 -14.51 19.80 6.94
N ALA A 17 -13.41 20.45 6.56
CA ALA A 17 -12.10 19.80 6.46
C ALA A 17 -11.59 19.32 7.84
N GLY A 18 -11.78 20.14 8.89
CA GLY A 18 -11.45 19.77 10.26
C GLY A 18 -12.27 18.61 10.79
N VAL A 19 -13.60 18.63 10.57
CA VAL A 19 -14.50 17.53 10.94
C VAL A 19 -14.16 16.27 10.15
N PHE A 20 -13.89 16.35 8.84
CA PHE A 20 -13.50 15.21 8.02
C PHE A 20 -12.17 14.56 8.47
N PHE A 21 -11.22 15.38 8.93
CA PHE A 21 -9.98 14.87 9.54
C PHE A 21 -10.22 14.21 10.91
N ILE A 22 -11.13 14.76 11.73
CA ILE A 22 -11.45 14.24 13.07
C ILE A 22 -12.31 12.98 12.99
N THR A 23 -13.23 12.90 12.04
CA THR A 23 -14.17 11.77 11.90
C THR A 23 -13.67 10.69 10.95
N ARG A 24 -12.39 10.74 10.52
CA ARG A 24 -11.81 9.75 9.63
C ARG A 24 -11.80 8.37 10.32
N PRO A 25 -12.68 7.43 9.93
CA PRO A 25 -12.61 6.06 10.42
C PRO A 25 -11.53 5.36 9.60
N GLY A 26 -10.47 4.84 10.21
CA GLY A 26 -9.37 4.25 9.43
C GLY A 26 -8.07 4.02 10.19
N ALA A 27 -7.89 4.61 11.38
CA ALA A 27 -6.74 4.33 12.24
C ALA A 27 -7.03 3.26 13.31
N ASP A 28 -8.25 2.72 13.34
CA ASP A 28 -8.64 1.62 14.21
C ASP A 28 -8.09 0.30 13.67
N ARG A 29 -6.83 0.04 14.04
CA ARG A 29 -6.22 -1.28 14.27
C ARG A 29 -6.98 -2.42 13.58
N GLU A 30 -6.84 -2.50 12.27
CA GLU A 30 -7.29 -3.66 11.52
C GLU A 30 -6.39 -4.84 11.88
N LYS A 31 -6.68 -5.42 13.05
CA LYS A 31 -6.06 -6.63 13.55
C LYS A 31 -6.49 -7.69 12.55
N ALA A 32 -5.56 -8.12 11.71
CA ALA A 32 -5.81 -9.25 10.84
C ALA A 32 -6.20 -10.45 11.70
N SER A 33 -7.49 -10.75 11.73
CA SER A 33 -8.08 -11.78 12.59
C SER A 33 -7.81 -13.20 12.07
N GLY A 34 -7.17 -13.33 10.91
CA GLY A 34 -6.60 -14.57 10.38
C GLY A 34 -5.09 -14.40 10.16
N GLY A 35 -4.34 -15.49 10.34
CA GLY A 35 -2.91 -15.53 10.02
C GLY A 35 -2.63 -15.22 8.55
N LEU A 36 -1.35 -15.10 8.21
CA LEU A 36 -0.92 -14.84 6.83
C LEU A 36 -1.23 -16.05 5.92
N ARG A 37 -1.65 -15.78 4.69
CA ARG A 37 -1.79 -16.74 3.59
C ARG A 37 -0.42 -17.24 3.13
N GLU A 38 0.55 -16.34 3.03
CA GLU A 38 1.96 -16.70 2.88
C GLU A 38 2.64 -16.83 4.25
N THR A 39 3.11 -18.03 4.58
CA THR A 39 3.67 -18.37 5.89
C THR A 39 5.19 -18.41 5.92
N ARG A 40 5.84 -18.38 4.74
CA ARG A 40 7.30 -18.29 4.64
C ARG A 40 7.77 -16.88 5.02
N PRO A 41 8.97 -16.75 5.60
CA PRO A 41 9.54 -15.46 5.92
C PRO A 41 9.97 -14.71 4.66
N VAL A 42 9.88 -13.39 4.70
CA VAL A 42 10.47 -12.50 3.69
C VAL A 42 12.00 -12.69 3.71
N LEU A 43 12.62 -12.69 2.52
CA LEU A 43 14.08 -12.75 2.41
C LEU A 43 14.74 -11.52 3.05
N ALA A 44 15.93 -11.71 3.62
CA ALA A 44 16.61 -10.64 4.34
C ALA A 44 17.06 -9.53 3.37
N ALA A 45 16.64 -8.29 3.63
CA ALA A 45 16.98 -7.13 2.80
C ALA A 45 18.49 -6.96 2.54
N GLY A 46 19.34 -7.38 3.49
CA GLY A 46 20.80 -7.34 3.36
C GLY A 46 21.38 -8.25 2.26
N GLN A 47 20.57 -9.09 1.63
CA GLN A 47 20.94 -9.85 0.44
C GLN A 47 20.91 -9.00 -0.85
N PHE A 48 20.32 -7.80 -0.79
CA PHE A 48 20.08 -6.94 -1.94
C PHE A 48 20.68 -5.54 -1.72
N SER A 49 20.57 -4.68 -2.73
CA SER A 49 21.00 -3.28 -2.67
C SER A 49 19.94 -2.33 -3.26
N GLY A 50 20.09 -1.03 -3.01
CA GLY A 50 19.25 0.02 -3.61
C GLY A 50 17.74 -0.15 -3.35
N LYS A 51 16.94 0.11 -4.39
CA LYS A 51 15.46 -0.03 -4.36
C LYS A 51 15.03 -1.44 -3.95
N THR A 52 15.74 -2.47 -4.39
CA THR A 52 15.44 -3.85 -4.02
C THR A 52 15.58 -4.08 -2.53
N ALA A 53 16.70 -3.70 -1.91
CA ALA A 53 16.88 -3.83 -0.45
C ALA A 53 15.76 -3.11 0.33
N MET A 54 15.40 -1.90 -0.11
CA MET A 54 14.30 -1.13 0.47
C MET A 54 12.96 -1.87 0.35
N ALA A 55 12.65 -2.44 -0.83
CA ALA A 55 11.42 -3.18 -1.06
C ALA A 55 11.31 -4.43 -0.14
N TYR A 56 12.39 -5.20 0.02
CA TYR A 56 12.40 -6.35 0.94
C TYR A 56 12.31 -5.92 2.41
N GLN A 57 12.94 -4.80 2.79
CA GLN A 57 12.80 -4.25 4.13
C GLN A 57 11.33 -3.88 4.40
N TYR A 58 10.70 -3.14 3.50
CA TYR A 58 9.30 -2.73 3.66
C TYR A 58 8.35 -3.92 3.64
N ALA A 59 8.60 -4.93 2.80
CA ALA A 59 7.84 -6.17 2.82
C ALA A 59 7.87 -6.87 4.19
N ALA A 60 9.02 -6.86 4.86
CA ALA A 60 9.17 -7.40 6.21
C ALA A 60 8.50 -6.54 7.30
N GLU A 61 8.35 -5.22 7.10
CA GLU A 61 7.70 -4.30 8.04
C GLU A 61 6.16 -4.33 7.96
N ILE A 62 5.58 -4.60 6.78
CA ILE A 62 4.13 -4.60 6.56
C ILE A 62 3.55 -5.92 5.98
N PRO A 63 3.97 -7.12 6.44
CA PRO A 63 3.63 -8.39 5.79
C PRO A 63 2.12 -8.64 5.74
N VAL A 64 1.37 -8.23 6.79
CA VAL A 64 -0.09 -8.35 6.84
C VAL A 64 -0.78 -7.53 5.76
N VAL A 65 -0.26 -6.35 5.43
CA VAL A 65 -0.83 -5.46 4.41
C VAL A 65 -0.68 -6.12 3.04
N ILE A 66 0.55 -6.48 2.69
CA ILE A 66 0.87 -7.00 1.36
C ILE A 66 0.47 -8.47 1.14
N ASP A 67 0.12 -9.20 2.19
CA ASP A 67 -0.49 -10.52 2.07
C ASP A 67 -1.99 -10.47 1.70
N ARG A 68 -2.62 -9.31 1.91
CA ARG A 68 -4.02 -9.04 1.57
C ARG A 68 -4.18 -8.25 0.27
N GLN A 69 -3.07 -7.98 -0.40
CA GLN A 69 -2.98 -7.20 -1.62
C GLN A 69 -2.71 -8.12 -2.82
N PHE A 70 -3.41 -7.86 -3.92
CA PHE A 70 -3.17 -8.49 -5.21
C PHE A 70 -1.82 -8.01 -5.77
N CYS A 71 -1.05 -8.88 -6.46
CA CYS A 71 0.12 -8.42 -7.22
C CYS A 71 -0.27 -8.07 -8.65
N TYR A 72 -0.13 -6.81 -9.02
CA TYR A 72 -0.40 -6.31 -10.36
C TYR A 72 0.68 -6.63 -11.39
N CYS A 73 1.75 -7.30 -10.95
CA CYS A 73 2.60 -8.11 -11.81
C CYS A 73 1.90 -9.34 -12.42
N TYR A 74 0.69 -9.68 -11.94
CA TYR A 74 -0.16 -10.80 -12.37
C TYR A 74 0.43 -12.20 -12.16
N CYS A 75 1.50 -12.35 -11.39
CA CYS A 75 2.10 -13.67 -11.13
C CYS A 75 1.20 -14.57 -10.27
N GLU A 76 0.26 -13.99 -9.50
CA GLU A 76 -0.80 -14.73 -8.80
C GLU A 76 -1.66 -15.57 -9.77
N LYS A 77 -1.88 -15.10 -11.00
CA LYS A 77 -2.70 -15.81 -11.99
C LYS A 77 -1.97 -16.97 -12.70
N ASN A 78 -0.64 -16.88 -12.81
CA ASN A 78 0.14 -17.74 -13.71
C ASN A 78 1.18 -18.62 -12.99
N PHE A 79 1.57 -18.25 -11.76
CA PHE A 79 2.67 -18.89 -11.02
C PHE A 79 2.26 -19.35 -9.62
N ASN A 80 0.95 -19.43 -9.33
CA ASN A 80 0.40 -19.89 -8.06
C ASN A 80 0.90 -19.08 -6.83
N HIS A 81 1.25 -17.80 -7.04
CA HIS A 81 1.49 -16.85 -5.96
C HIS A 81 0.17 -16.54 -5.26
N LYS A 82 0.20 -16.24 -3.96
CA LYS A 82 -1.02 -16.00 -3.17
C LYS A 82 -1.36 -14.52 -3.07
N SER A 83 -0.35 -13.67 -3.06
CA SER A 83 -0.44 -12.26 -2.71
C SER A 83 0.86 -11.57 -3.10
N LEU A 84 0.91 -10.25 -3.01
CA LEU A 84 2.16 -9.50 -3.18
C LEU A 84 3.26 -9.98 -2.22
N LEU A 85 2.91 -10.40 -0.99
CA LEU A 85 3.88 -10.97 -0.03
C LEU A 85 4.64 -12.19 -0.61
N THR A 86 4.00 -12.98 -1.46
CA THR A 86 4.63 -14.18 -2.05
C THR A 86 5.84 -13.82 -2.93
N CYS A 87 5.88 -12.63 -3.50
CA CYS A 87 7.02 -12.16 -4.30
C CYS A 87 8.28 -11.93 -3.46
N PHE A 88 8.14 -11.67 -2.16
CA PHE A 88 9.23 -11.29 -1.26
C PHE A 88 9.75 -12.42 -0.38
N VAL A 89 9.13 -13.60 -0.42
CA VAL A 89 9.67 -14.82 0.23
C VAL A 89 10.61 -15.61 -0.69
N GLY A 90 10.81 -15.11 -1.92
CA GLY A 90 11.80 -15.58 -2.90
C GLY A 90 12.48 -14.38 -3.56
N ASP A 91 13.23 -14.63 -4.64
CA ASP A 91 13.98 -13.64 -5.42
C ASP A 91 13.15 -12.91 -6.47
N HIS A 92 11.94 -13.37 -6.80
CA HIS A 92 11.07 -12.72 -7.80
C HIS A 92 10.91 -11.21 -7.55
N GLY A 93 10.70 -10.78 -6.29
CA GLY A 93 10.59 -9.37 -5.94
C GLY A 93 11.83 -8.53 -6.30
N ALA A 94 13.01 -9.15 -6.38
CA ALA A 94 14.24 -8.50 -6.80
C ALA A 94 14.29 -8.18 -8.30
N GLU A 95 13.57 -8.96 -9.12
CA GLU A 95 13.59 -8.86 -10.58
C GLU A 95 12.35 -8.14 -11.16
N CYS A 96 11.40 -7.75 -10.32
CA CYS A 96 10.14 -7.14 -10.75
C CYS A 96 9.96 -5.73 -10.19
N GLY A 97 10.10 -4.71 -11.05
CA GLY A 97 9.89 -3.30 -10.69
C GLY A 97 8.49 -3.02 -10.14
N ILE A 98 7.46 -3.62 -10.74
CA ILE A 98 6.06 -3.50 -10.29
C ILE A 98 5.90 -3.99 -8.86
N CYS A 99 6.41 -5.17 -8.52
CA CYS A 99 6.36 -5.70 -7.15
C CYS A 99 7.01 -4.72 -6.15
N GLN A 100 8.17 -4.16 -6.53
CA GLN A 100 8.90 -3.20 -5.69
C GLN A 100 8.12 -1.91 -5.49
N ASP A 101 7.54 -1.35 -6.57
CA ASP A 101 6.75 -0.12 -6.48
C ASP A 101 5.45 -0.33 -5.70
N GLU A 102 4.76 -1.45 -5.89
CA GLU A 102 3.56 -1.78 -5.10
C GLU A 102 3.86 -1.85 -3.60
N VAL A 103 4.93 -2.52 -3.17
CA VAL A 103 5.26 -2.62 -1.73
C VAL A 103 5.72 -1.29 -1.16
N ILE A 104 6.51 -0.51 -1.92
CA ILE A 104 6.96 0.82 -1.49
C ILE A 104 5.75 1.73 -1.31
N ARG A 105 4.83 1.73 -2.27
CA ARG A 105 3.60 2.52 -2.20
C ARG A 105 2.71 2.11 -1.03
N SER A 106 2.57 0.81 -0.81
CA SER A 106 1.79 0.25 0.30
C SER A 106 2.39 0.65 1.66
N TYR A 107 3.72 0.66 1.76
CA TYR A 107 4.44 1.10 2.95
C TYR A 107 4.21 2.58 3.26
N GLU A 108 4.33 3.45 2.25
CA GLU A 108 4.09 4.88 2.40
C GLU A 108 2.66 5.17 2.89
N LEU A 109 1.66 4.56 2.24
CA LEU A 109 0.26 4.69 2.63
C LEU A 109 0.03 4.20 4.05
N ARG A 110 0.60 3.04 4.41
CA ARG A 110 0.51 2.51 5.77
C ARG A 110 1.14 3.45 6.79
N ARG A 111 2.30 4.02 6.47
CA ARG A 111 3.02 4.97 7.33
C ARG A 111 2.29 6.30 7.47
N SER A 112 1.51 6.71 6.47
CA SER A 112 0.61 7.86 6.54
C SER A 112 -0.66 7.63 7.38
N GLY A 113 -0.87 6.40 7.87
CA GLY A 113 -2.01 6.03 8.72
C GLY A 113 -3.20 5.42 7.99
N ALA A 114 -3.08 5.09 6.70
CA ALA A 114 -4.14 4.42 5.95
C ALA A 114 -4.45 3.01 6.52
N SER A 115 -5.73 2.64 6.47
CA SER A 115 -6.23 1.28 6.74
C SER A 115 -5.85 0.32 5.61
N ILE A 116 -5.96 -1.00 5.85
CA ILE A 116 -5.62 -2.00 4.83
C ILE A 116 -6.56 -1.87 3.63
N GLU A 117 -7.85 -1.62 3.88
CA GLU A 117 -8.84 -1.42 2.81
C GLU A 117 -8.58 -0.14 1.98
N GLU A 118 -8.17 0.97 2.62
CA GLU A 118 -7.75 2.17 1.90
C GLU A 118 -6.49 1.92 1.05
N ILE A 119 -5.52 1.18 1.58
CA ILE A 119 -4.30 0.81 0.85
C ILE A 119 -4.66 -0.03 -0.37
N LYS A 120 -5.45 -1.10 -0.20
CA LYS A 120 -5.91 -1.95 -1.30
C LYS A 120 -6.58 -1.12 -2.38
N LYS A 121 -7.54 -0.28 -2.02
CA LYS A 121 -8.24 0.58 -2.98
C LYS A 121 -7.29 1.53 -3.73
N ALA A 122 -6.31 2.10 -3.04
CA ALA A 122 -5.33 3.00 -3.66
C ALA A 122 -4.42 2.24 -4.63
N ILE A 123 -3.90 1.08 -4.24
CA ILE A 123 -3.08 0.22 -5.08
C ILE A 123 -3.87 -0.28 -6.29
N ASP A 124 -5.11 -0.73 -6.10
CA ASP A 124 -5.96 -1.21 -7.18
C ASP A 124 -6.20 -0.12 -8.23
N ALA A 125 -6.39 1.12 -7.79
CA ALA A 125 -6.54 2.27 -8.68
C ALA A 125 -5.24 2.64 -9.40
N GLU A 126 -4.10 2.58 -8.70
CA GLU A 126 -2.79 3.02 -9.20
C GLU A 126 -2.14 1.98 -10.15
N PHE A 127 -2.27 0.70 -9.85
CA PHE A 127 -1.62 -0.40 -10.58
C PHE A 127 -2.58 -1.20 -11.47
N GLY A 128 -3.89 -1.22 -11.15
CA GLY A 128 -4.89 -1.96 -11.92
C GLY A 128 -5.30 -1.30 -13.24
N ALA A 129 -5.20 0.03 -13.35
CA ALA A 129 -5.59 0.77 -14.54
C ALA A 129 -4.52 0.77 -15.65
N ASN A 130 -3.24 0.53 -15.32
CA ASN A 130 -2.15 0.62 -16.30
C ASN A 130 -0.90 -0.23 -15.93
N PRO A 131 -0.95 -1.56 -16.08
CA PRO A 131 0.15 -2.44 -15.68
C PRO A 131 1.44 -2.27 -16.50
N ALA A 132 1.37 -1.67 -17.69
CA ALA A 132 2.53 -1.44 -18.55
C ALA A 132 3.30 -0.14 -18.22
N GLY A 133 2.71 0.77 -17.43
CA GLY A 133 3.29 2.10 -17.15
C GLY A 133 4.36 2.13 -16.06
N HIS A 134 4.53 1.02 -15.32
CA HIS A 134 5.40 0.94 -14.14
C HIS A 134 6.70 0.16 -14.40
N ALA A 135 7.01 -0.11 -15.67
CA ALA A 135 8.31 -0.60 -16.10
C ALA A 135 9.27 0.59 -16.25
N GLY A 136 9.76 1.10 -15.12
CA GLY A 136 10.86 2.08 -15.04
C GLY A 136 12.17 1.41 -14.68
#